data_AF-A0A959KZ49-F1
#
_entry.id   AF-A0A959KZ49-F1
#
_cell.length_a   1.000
_cell.length_b   1.000
_cell.length_c   1.000
_cell.angle_alpha   90.00
_cell.angle_beta   90.00
_cell.angle_gamma   90.00
#
_symmetry.space_group_name_H-M   'P 1'
#
loop_
_entity.id
_entity.type
_entity.pdbx_description
1 polymer ?
#
loop_
_entity_poly.entity_id
_entity_poly.type
_entity_poly.pdbx_seq_one_letter_code
_entity_poly.pdbx_strand_id
1 'polypeptide(L)' 'EGGMFDKDTVESMTTLIKRGTFGSAVFTCKNLLATYEELTAKGVVFKKPPTKEFYGFEALFMDDSGNWFSLVEESA' A
#
# COMPACT_ATOMS: atom_id res chain seq x y z
N GLU A 1 12.69 12.48 16.97
CA GLU A 1 11.80 13.33 17.76
C GLU A 1 11.45 14.54 16.90
N GLY A 2 10.21 14.61 16.41
CA GLY A 2 9.73 15.64 15.48
C GLY A 2 8.48 16.28 16.06
N GLY A 3 8.40 17.61 16.05
CA GLY A 3 7.58 18.44 16.94
C GLY A 3 6.06 18.37 16.83
N MET A 4 5.48 17.30 16.27
CA MET A 4 4.03 17.12 16.14
C MET A 4 3.44 16.07 17.09
N PHE A 5 4.24 15.11 17.55
CA PHE A 5 3.78 14.02 18.45
C PHE A 5 4.78 13.77 19.57
N ASP A 6 4.29 13.50 20.78
CA ASP A 6 5.12 13.08 21.91
C ASP A 6 5.58 11.61 21.76
N LYS A 7 6.48 11.17 22.64
CA LYS A 7 7.12 9.84 22.54
C LYS A 7 6.14 8.68 22.64
N ASP A 8 5.15 8.78 23.52
CA ASP A 8 4.15 7.73 23.71
C ASP A 8 3.26 7.61 22.46
N THR A 9 2.84 8.76 21.92
CA THR A 9 2.08 8.81 20.67
C THR A 9 2.88 8.21 19.50
N VAL A 10 4.17 8.53 19.38
CA VAL A 10 5.03 7.97 18.33
C VAL A 10 5.18 6.45 18.45
N GLU A 11 5.36 5.92 19.66
CA GLU A 11 5.48 4.48 19.90
C GLU A 11 4.18 3.73 19.55
N SER A 12 3.05 4.27 19.99
CA SER A 12 1.73 3.74 19.69
C SER A 12 1.44 3.72 18.19
N MET A 13 1.69 4.84 17.50
CA MET A 13 1.51 4.93 16.05
C MET A 13 2.43 3.96 15.30
N THR A 14 3.71 3.90 15.67
CA THR A 14 4.67 2.97 15.05
C THR A 14 4.23 1.52 15.20
N THR A 15 3.70 1.15 16.37
CA THR A 15 3.18 -0.20 16.61
C THR A 15 1.98 -0.52 15.71
N LEU A 16 1.07 0.43 15.52
CA LEU A 16 -0.09 0.25 14.65
C LEU A 16 0.29 0.19 13.16
N ILE A 17 1.24 1.02 12.72
CA ILE A 17 1.76 1.00 11.34
C ILE A 17 2.39 -0.38 11.04
N LYS A 18 3.25 -0.89 11.93
CA LYS A 18 3.87 -2.21 11.76
C LYS A 18 2.88 -3.36 11.73
N ARG A 19 1.71 -3.19 12.37
CA ARG A 19 0.61 -4.18 12.33
C ARG A 19 -0.24 -4.08 11.07
N GLY A 20 0.07 -3.17 10.15
CA GLY A 20 -0.67 -2.95 8.92
C GLY A 20 -2.06 -2.35 9.14
N THR A 21 -2.25 -1.61 10.23
CA THR A 21 -3.54 -1.01 10.59
C THR A 21 -3.98 0.07 9.59
N PHE A 22 -3.05 0.76 8.94
CA PHE A 22 -3.34 1.89 8.06
C PHE A 22 -3.31 1.50 6.58
N GLY A 23 -4.45 1.69 5.91
CA GLY A 23 -4.51 1.82 4.45
C GLY A 23 -4.28 3.27 4.08
N SER A 24 -3.14 3.58 3.47
CA SER A 24 -2.67 4.97 3.44
C SER A 24 -3.10 5.73 2.18
N ALA A 25 -3.28 5.05 1.04
CA ALA A 25 -3.75 5.67 -0.19
C ALA A 25 -4.20 4.64 -1.24
N VAL A 26 -4.88 5.16 -2.27
CA VAL A 26 -5.20 4.45 -3.51
C VAL A 26 -4.42 5.11 -4.64
N PHE A 27 -3.66 4.31 -5.39
CA PHE A 27 -2.99 4.70 -6.62
C PHE A 27 -3.76 4.16 -7.82
N THR A 28 -3.69 4.88 -8.94
CA THR A 28 -4.28 4.44 -10.20
C THR A 28 -3.20 4.20 -11.24
N CYS A 29 -3.47 3.27 -12.17
CA CYS A 29 -2.57 2.95 -13.28
C CYS A 29 -3.36 2.55 -14.53
N LYS A 30 -2.73 2.63 -15.70
CA LYS A 30 -3.38 2.26 -16.98
C LYS A 30 -3.35 0.77 -17.28
N ASN A 31 -2.40 0.04 -16.71
CA ASN A 31 -2.24 -1.41 -16.87
C ASN A 31 -1.71 -2.00 -15.57
N LEU A 32 -2.57 -2.67 -14.82
CA LEU A 32 -2.24 -3.19 -13.50
C LEU A 32 -1.26 -4.35 -13.57
N LEU A 33 -1.38 -5.23 -14.56
CA LEU A 33 -0.46 -6.38 -14.70
C LEU A 33 0.96 -5.91 -15.00
N ALA A 34 1.12 -4.99 -15.96
CA ALA A 34 2.43 -4.44 -16.30
C ALA A 34 3.04 -3.67 -15.11
N THR A 35 2.23 -2.87 -14.41
CA THR A 35 2.70 -2.12 -13.23
C THR A 35 3.08 -3.06 -12.08
N TYR A 36 2.31 -4.13 -11.87
CA TYR A 36 2.61 -5.15 -10.87
C TYR A 36 3.95 -5.84 -11.14
N GLU A 37 4.21 -6.25 -12.38
CA GLU A 37 5.49 -6.86 -12.77
C GLU A 37 6.66 -5.91 -12.58
N GLU A 38 6.53 -4.65 -13.02
CA GLU A 38 7.56 -3.63 -12.87
C GLU A 38 7.90 -3.37 -11.39
N LEU A 39 6.87 -3.18 -10.56
CA LEU A 39 7.07 -2.90 -9.14
C LEU A 39 7.62 -4.11 -8.39
N THR A 40 7.18 -5.32 -8.75
CA THR A 40 7.75 -6.56 -8.19
C THR A 40 9.23 -6.69 -8.55
N ALA A 41 9.62 -6.39 -9.79
CA ALA A 41 11.02 -6.40 -10.22
C ALA A 41 11.86 -5.35 -9.48
N LYS A 42 11.24 -4.25 -9.03
CA LYS A 42 11.87 -3.21 -8.18
C LYS A 42 11.90 -3.57 -6.69
N GLY A 43 11.38 -4.73 -6.30
CA GLY A 43 11.39 -5.21 -4.91
C GLY A 43 10.19 -4.79 -4.07
N VAL A 44 9.13 -4.24 -4.69
CA VAL A 44 7.88 -3.94 -3.98
C VAL A 44 7.19 -5.24 -3.57
N VAL A 45 6.76 -5.30 -2.31
CA VAL A 45 6.08 -6.47 -1.76
C VAL A 45 4.57 -6.31 -1.90
N PHE A 46 3.95 -7.24 -2.62
CA PHE A 46 2.50 -7.29 -2.77
C PHE A 46 1.88 -8.22 -1.73
N LYS A 47 0.93 -7.69 -0.96
CA LYS A 47 0.06 -8.44 -0.05
C LYS A 47 -1.03 -9.20 -0.81
N LYS A 48 -1.47 -8.63 -1.93
CA LYS A 48 -2.49 -9.21 -2.81
C LYS A 48 -2.09 -8.97 -4.27
N PRO A 49 -1.95 -10.01 -5.10
CA PRO A 49 -1.67 -9.85 -6.52
C PRO A 49 -2.86 -9.20 -7.25
N PRO A 50 -2.68 -8.74 -8.50
CA PRO A 50 -3.76 -8.23 -9.33
C PRO A 50 -4.96 -9.17 -9.34
N THR A 51 -6.09 -8.73 -8.79
CA THR A 51 -7.31 -9.51 -8.59
C THR A 51 -8.50 -8.72 -9.07
N LYS A 52 -9.40 -9.39 -9.79
CA LYS A 52 -10.65 -8.78 -10.25
C LYS A 52 -11.67 -8.80 -9.13
N GLU A 53 -11.96 -7.63 -8.58
CA GLU A 53 -12.96 -7.40 -7.56
C GLU A 53 -14.27 -6.88 -8.16
N PHE A 54 -15.32 -6.82 -7.35
CA PHE A 54 -16.63 -6.33 -7.81
C PHE A 54 -16.62 -4.84 -8.20
N TYR A 55 -15.68 -4.07 -7.68
CA TYR A 55 -15.53 -2.62 -7.90
C TYR A 55 -14.42 -2.26 -8.89
N GLY A 56 -13.63 -3.23 -9.37
CA GLY A 56 -12.51 -2.94 -10.26
C GLY A 56 -11.44 -4.00 -10.25
N PHE A 57 -10.36 -3.75 -10.98
CA PHE A 57 -9.18 -4.60 -10.98
C PHE A 57 -8.10 -3.97 -10.10
N GLU A 58 -7.71 -4.65 -9.02
CA GLU A 58 -6.81 -4.08 -8.01
C GLU A 58 -5.73 -5.05 -7.50
N ALA A 59 -4.62 -4.48 -7.02
CA ALA A 59 -3.57 -5.17 -6.28
C ALA A 59 -3.28 -4.38 -5.00
N LEU A 60 -2.82 -5.07 -3.94
CA LEU A 60 -2.43 -4.42 -2.69
C LEU A 60 -0.94 -4.62 -2.44
N PHE A 61 -0.21 -3.53 -2.20
CA PHE A 61 1.21 -3.55 -1.87
C PHE A 61 1.49 -2.84 -0.55
N MET A 62 2.69 -3.07 -0.02
CA MET A 62 3.15 -2.50 1.24
C MET A 62 4.44 -1.71 1.06
N ASP A 63 4.62 -0.68 1.89
CA ASP A 63 5.91 -0.01 2.08
C ASP A 63 6.78 -0.75 3.11
N ASP A 64 7.98 -0.23 3.36
CA ASP A 64 8.94 -0.75 4.33
C ASP A 64 8.53 -0.53 5.80
N SER A 65 7.57 0.35 6.03
CA SER A 65 7.06 0.70 7.35
C SER A 65 5.92 -0.22 7.79
N GLY A 66 5.19 -0.80 6.82
CA GLY A 66 4.06 -1.71 7.02
C GLY A 66 2.71 -1.11 6.60
N ASN A 67 2.69 0.10 6.03
CA ASN A 67 1.48 0.66 5.45
C ASN A 67 1.11 -0.13 4.20
N TRP A 68 -0.19 -0.28 3.95
CA TRP A 68 -0.67 -0.88 2.71
C TRP A 68 -1.37 0.15 1.82
N PHE A 69 -1.31 -0.11 0.53
CA PHE A 69 -1.82 0.75 -0.53
C PHE A 69 -2.59 -0.10 -1.55
N SER A 70 -3.67 0.46 -2.10
CA SER A 70 -4.35 -0.15 -3.24
C SER A 70 -3.81 0.44 -4.54
N LEU A 71 -3.57 -0.40 -5.53
CA LEU A 71 -3.23 -0.04 -6.89
C LEU A 71 -4.34 -0.54 -7.80
N VAL A 72 -5.08 0.38 -8.41
CA VAL A 72 -6.27 0.08 -9.20
C VAL A 72 -6.01 0.42 -10.67
N GLU A 73 -6.51 -0.41 -11.57
CA GLU A 73 -6.53 -0.07 -12.99
C GLU A 73 -7.63 0.96 -13.27
N GLU A 74 -7.29 2.05 -13.95
CA GLU A 74 -8.28 3.01 -14.42
C GLU A 74 -9.19 2.33 -15.46
N SER A 75 -10.46 2.19 -15.14
CA SER A 75 -11.48 1.80 -16.12
C SER A 75 -11.53 2.90 -17.18
N ALA A 76 -11.23 2.53 -18.43
CA ALA A 76 -11.36 3.42 -19.59
C ALA A 76 -12.80 3.91 -19.78
#